data_AF-A0A2H6N4I0-F1
#
_entry.id   AF-A0A2H6N4I0-F1
#
_cell.length_a   1.000
_cell.length_b   1.000
_cell.length_c   1.000
_cell.angle_alpha   90.00
_cell.angle_beta   90.00
_cell.angle_gamma   90.00
#
_symmetry.space_group_name_H-M   'P 1'
#
loop_
_entity.id
_entity.type
_entity.pdbx_description
1 polymer ?
#
loop_
_entity_poly.entity_id
_entity_poly.type
_entity_poly.pdbx_seq_one_letter_code
_entity_poly.pdbx_strand_id
1 'polypeptide(L)'
;IHSGKQVGVYFYDNGHGVLEDNDIYNHMYSGVQIRTGSNPKIRRNKIWGGQNGGILVYNSGLGFIEDNEIFDNAMAGVWIKTDSNPTLRRNKIHDGRDGGICIFNGGRGLLEENDIFRNAQAGVLISTNSHPVLRKNRIFDGFAAGIEITNHATATLEGNQIFNNRFGGLFLASGVNVTMKDNKIMNNQDAIEKAVSRGQCLYKISSYTSYPMHDFYRCHTCNTTDRNAICVNCIKKCHQGHDVEFIRHDRFLSSRFFLRLWCWNTVQSLYTSWRTDT
;
A
#
# COMPACT_ATOMS: atom_id res chain seq x y z
N ILE A 1 15.08 20.50 5.24
CA ILE A 1 13.96 21.05 4.42
C ILE A 1 12.66 20.78 5.16
N HIS A 2 12.00 21.77 5.77
CA HIS A 2 10.92 21.47 6.72
C HIS A 2 9.74 22.44 6.67
N SER A 3 8.60 22.02 7.22
CA SER A 3 7.45 22.87 7.54
C SER A 3 6.84 23.62 6.34
N GLY A 4 6.97 23.06 5.13
CA GLY A 4 6.43 23.66 3.92
C GLY A 4 4.91 23.48 3.80
N LYS A 5 4.22 24.50 3.27
CA LYS A 5 2.80 24.39 2.86
C LYS A 5 2.61 23.58 1.57
N GLN A 6 3.70 23.18 0.92
CA GLN A 6 3.73 22.42 -0.32
C GLN A 6 4.59 21.15 -0.17
N VAL A 7 5.08 20.62 -1.29
CA VAL A 7 6.06 19.52 -1.35
C VAL A 7 7.42 20.03 -0.86
N GLY A 8 8.17 19.21 -0.12
CA GLY A 8 9.51 19.58 0.36
C GLY A 8 10.55 19.69 -0.76
N VAL A 9 10.72 18.63 -1.54
CA VAL A 9 11.61 18.60 -2.72
C VAL A 9 10.88 18.05 -3.93
N TYR A 10 11.08 18.70 -5.07
CA TYR A 10 10.34 18.41 -6.28
C TYR A 10 11.26 18.17 -7.48
N PHE A 11 11.30 16.92 -7.96
CA PHE A 11 11.98 16.55 -9.19
C PHE A 11 10.97 16.44 -10.33
N TYR A 12 11.16 17.26 -11.36
CA TYR A 12 10.25 17.41 -12.47
C TYR A 12 11.01 17.51 -13.79
N ASP A 13 10.35 17.07 -14.87
CA ASP A 13 10.78 17.22 -16.26
C ASP A 13 12.22 16.75 -16.51
N ASN A 14 12.41 15.44 -16.35
CA ASN A 14 13.72 14.79 -16.49
C ASN A 14 14.78 15.32 -15.51
N GLY A 15 14.37 15.60 -14.27
CA GLY A 15 15.31 15.98 -13.20
C GLY A 15 16.19 14.80 -12.76
N HIS A 16 17.50 15.01 -12.67
CA HIS A 16 18.51 14.00 -12.32
C HIS A 16 19.36 14.37 -11.09
N GLY A 17 18.87 15.29 -10.26
CA GLY A 17 19.63 15.80 -9.11
C GLY A 17 19.90 14.74 -8.04
N VAL A 18 20.79 15.10 -7.12
CA VAL A 18 21.13 14.30 -5.94
C VAL A 18 20.53 14.97 -4.70
N LEU A 19 19.81 14.20 -3.89
CA LEU A 19 19.27 14.61 -2.60
C LEU A 19 19.83 13.67 -1.52
N GLU A 20 20.64 14.21 -0.64
CA GLU A 20 21.50 13.39 0.20
C GLU A 20 21.85 14.00 1.54
N ASP A 21 21.83 13.17 2.58
CA ASP A 21 22.17 13.56 3.96
C ASP A 21 21.29 14.73 4.48
N ASN A 22 19.99 14.70 4.16
CA ASN A 22 19.02 15.71 4.59
C ASN A 22 17.96 15.19 5.55
N ASP A 23 17.49 16.09 6.41
CA ASP A 23 16.25 15.95 7.18
C ASP A 23 15.11 16.69 6.46
N ILE A 24 14.04 15.96 6.11
CA ILE A 24 12.90 16.45 5.35
C ILE A 24 11.60 16.16 6.08
N TYR A 25 10.94 17.16 6.66
CA TYR A 25 9.85 16.87 7.58
C TYR A 25 8.73 17.92 7.68
N ASN A 26 7.58 17.48 8.21
CA ASN A 26 6.42 18.32 8.53
C ASN A 26 5.87 19.14 7.35
N HIS A 27 5.89 18.57 6.14
CA HIS A 27 5.28 19.19 4.95
C HIS A 27 3.79 18.89 4.88
N MET A 28 2.99 19.83 4.36
CA MET A 28 1.56 19.63 4.14
C MET A 28 1.25 18.60 3.04
N TYR A 29 2.19 18.42 2.10
CA TYR A 29 2.14 17.37 1.08
C TYR A 29 3.25 16.35 1.30
N SER A 30 3.79 15.77 0.23
CA SER A 30 4.85 14.78 0.32
C SER A 30 6.19 15.42 0.64
N GLY A 31 7.07 14.70 1.34
CA GLY A 31 8.44 15.16 1.58
C GLY A 31 9.22 15.32 0.27
N VAL A 32 9.14 14.30 -0.60
CA VAL A 32 9.76 14.30 -1.93
C VAL A 32 8.77 13.83 -2.99
N GLN A 33 8.82 14.46 -4.16
CA GLN A 33 8.10 14.00 -5.35
C GLN A 33 9.03 13.83 -6.54
N ILE A 34 8.81 12.77 -7.30
CA ILE A 34 9.56 12.42 -8.51
C ILE A 34 8.55 12.18 -9.63
N ARG A 35 8.60 12.97 -10.71
CA ARG A 35 7.69 12.77 -11.83
C ARG A 35 8.24 13.15 -13.20
N THR A 36 7.51 12.78 -14.25
CA THR A 36 7.76 13.19 -15.64
C THR A 36 9.18 12.81 -16.07
N GLY A 37 9.48 11.51 -16.06
CA GLY A 37 10.78 10.96 -16.46
C GLY A 37 11.93 11.22 -15.49
N SER A 38 11.72 11.98 -14.41
CA SER A 38 12.77 12.31 -13.45
C SER A 38 13.39 11.06 -12.82
N ASN A 39 14.72 11.06 -12.74
CA ASN A 39 15.51 9.97 -12.20
C ASN A 39 16.61 10.51 -11.26
N PRO A 40 16.23 11.07 -10.09
CA PRO A 40 17.18 11.56 -9.11
C PRO A 40 17.79 10.41 -8.30
N LYS A 41 18.91 10.72 -7.62
CA LYS A 41 19.46 9.87 -6.55
C LYS A 41 19.06 10.46 -5.20
N ILE A 42 18.31 9.69 -4.41
CA ILE A 42 17.85 10.09 -3.09
C ILE A 42 18.47 9.12 -2.08
N ARG A 43 19.46 9.56 -1.31
CA ARG A 43 20.16 8.66 -0.38
C ARG A 43 20.45 9.22 1.00
N ARG A 44 20.40 8.38 2.03
CA ARG A 44 20.74 8.76 3.42
C ARG A 44 19.96 9.95 3.96
N ASN A 45 18.71 10.11 3.53
CA ASN A 45 17.81 11.14 4.05
C ASN A 45 16.89 10.56 5.13
N LYS A 46 16.43 11.42 6.03
CA LYS A 46 15.32 11.13 6.95
C LYS A 46 14.09 11.91 6.49
N ILE A 47 12.96 11.22 6.28
CA ILE A 47 11.74 11.82 5.73
C ILE A 47 10.52 11.46 6.60
N TRP A 48 9.95 12.44 7.31
CA TRP A 48 8.88 12.16 8.28
C TRP A 48 7.87 13.29 8.52
N GLY A 49 6.77 12.96 9.21
CA GLY A 49 5.77 13.95 9.67
C GLY A 49 4.97 14.61 8.53
N GLY A 50 5.09 14.11 7.30
CA GLY A 50 4.31 14.59 6.16
C GLY A 50 2.83 14.25 6.32
N GLN A 51 1.94 15.19 6.00
CA GLN A 51 0.48 14.95 6.02
C GLN A 51 -0.02 14.09 4.86
N ASN A 52 0.86 13.77 3.91
CA ASN A 52 0.62 12.86 2.79
C ASN A 52 1.64 11.72 2.85
N GLY A 53 2.28 11.34 1.73
CA GLY A 53 3.35 10.34 1.72
C GLY A 53 4.75 10.88 1.95
N GLY A 54 5.70 10.04 2.36
CA GLY A 54 7.11 10.45 2.49
C GLY A 54 7.73 10.77 1.12
N ILE A 55 7.76 9.79 0.23
CA ILE A 55 8.19 9.92 -1.17
C ILE A 55 7.03 9.52 -2.09
N LEU A 56 6.73 10.34 -3.10
CA LEU A 56 5.74 10.03 -4.13
C LEU A 56 6.39 10.03 -5.52
N VAL A 57 6.39 8.87 -6.16
CA VAL A 57 6.88 8.65 -7.53
C VAL A 57 5.67 8.43 -8.44
N TYR A 58 5.49 9.30 -9.43
CA TYR A 58 4.32 9.26 -10.32
C TYR A 58 4.63 9.79 -11.73
N ASN A 59 3.75 9.49 -12.70
CA ASN A 59 3.86 9.91 -14.10
C ASN A 59 5.24 9.55 -14.69
N SER A 60 5.53 8.24 -14.73
CA SER A 60 6.79 7.70 -15.28
C SER A 60 8.06 8.18 -14.54
N GLY A 61 7.99 8.38 -13.22
CA GLY A 61 9.18 8.68 -12.41
C GLY A 61 10.03 7.41 -12.16
N LEU A 62 11.36 7.57 -12.03
CA LEU A 62 12.31 6.43 -12.01
C LEU A 62 13.26 6.38 -10.82
N GLY A 63 13.36 7.43 -10.00
CA GLY A 63 14.49 7.66 -9.07
C GLY A 63 15.08 6.46 -8.32
N PHE A 64 16.38 6.58 -8.02
CA PHE A 64 17.13 5.64 -7.19
C PHE A 64 17.10 6.08 -5.73
N ILE A 65 16.33 5.36 -4.92
CA ILE A 65 16.02 5.69 -3.52
C ILE A 65 16.73 4.68 -2.63
N GLU A 66 17.82 5.08 -1.98
CA GLU A 66 18.74 4.16 -1.31
C GLU A 66 19.11 4.60 0.11
N ASP A 67 19.15 3.67 1.07
CA ASP A 67 19.63 3.93 2.43
C ASP A 67 18.91 5.11 3.15
N ASN A 68 17.61 5.33 2.87
CA ASN A 68 16.80 6.36 3.54
C ASN A 68 15.99 5.80 4.71
N GLU A 69 15.63 6.66 5.66
CA GLU A 69 14.71 6.37 6.76
C GLU A 69 13.42 7.19 6.58
N ILE A 70 12.28 6.53 6.39
CA ILE A 70 11.00 7.14 6.04
C ILE A 70 9.94 6.70 7.05
N PHE A 71 9.44 7.62 7.88
CA PHE A 71 8.61 7.24 9.03
C PHE A 71 7.59 8.30 9.46
N ASP A 72 6.62 7.92 10.31
CA ASP A 72 5.56 8.81 10.86
C ASP A 72 4.92 9.73 9.81
N ASN A 73 4.70 9.21 8.60
CA ASN A 73 3.93 9.89 7.57
C ASN A 73 2.45 9.52 7.71
N ALA A 74 1.56 10.48 7.44
CA ALA A 74 0.12 10.29 7.62
C ALA A 74 -0.50 9.37 6.56
N MET A 75 0.10 9.31 5.37
CA MET A 75 -0.18 8.33 4.32
C MET A 75 1.04 7.43 4.09
N ALA A 76 1.11 6.73 2.95
CA ALA A 76 2.16 5.75 2.76
C ALA A 76 3.58 6.34 2.78
N GLY A 77 4.54 5.59 3.33
CA GLY A 77 5.94 6.00 3.35
C GLY A 77 6.47 6.25 1.93
N VAL A 78 6.22 5.32 1.01
CA VAL A 78 6.49 5.50 -0.43
C VAL A 78 5.28 5.16 -1.27
N TRP A 79 4.92 6.07 -2.16
CA TRP A 79 3.91 5.86 -3.21
C TRP A 79 4.59 5.70 -4.57
N ILE A 80 4.20 4.67 -5.32
CA ILE A 80 4.62 4.44 -6.70
C ILE A 80 3.36 4.31 -7.56
N LYS A 81 3.16 5.21 -8.52
CA LYS A 81 1.97 5.14 -9.37
C LYS A 81 2.16 5.64 -10.80
N THR A 82 1.17 5.42 -11.64
CA THR A 82 1.10 5.94 -13.02
C THR A 82 2.37 5.60 -13.80
N ASP A 83 2.55 4.30 -14.01
CA ASP A 83 3.66 3.71 -14.80
C ASP A 83 5.07 4.05 -14.32
N SER A 84 5.21 4.55 -13.09
CA SER A 84 6.52 4.82 -12.48
C SER A 84 7.27 3.53 -12.15
N ASN A 85 8.60 3.59 -12.20
CA ASN A 85 9.47 2.43 -12.05
C ASN A 85 10.74 2.78 -11.26
N PRO A 86 10.63 3.15 -9.96
CA PRO A 86 11.78 3.46 -9.14
C PRO A 86 12.52 2.21 -8.65
N THR A 87 13.75 2.41 -8.21
CA THR A 87 14.50 1.40 -7.44
C THR A 87 14.60 1.85 -5.99
N LEU A 88 14.09 1.04 -5.07
CA LEU A 88 14.18 1.22 -3.62
C LEU A 88 15.14 0.18 -3.07
N ARG A 89 16.27 0.62 -2.51
CA ARG A 89 17.28 -0.28 -1.97
C ARG A 89 17.66 0.07 -0.53
N ARG A 90 17.67 -0.91 0.39
CA ARG A 90 18.14 -0.74 1.78
C ARG A 90 17.50 0.43 2.56
N ASN A 91 16.25 0.77 2.24
CA ASN A 91 15.51 1.78 3.00
C ASN A 91 14.85 1.17 4.23
N LYS A 92 14.66 2.00 5.26
CA LYS A 92 13.81 1.70 6.42
C LYS A 92 12.51 2.48 6.29
N ILE A 93 11.38 1.80 6.23
CA ILE A 93 10.06 2.41 6.03
C ILE A 93 9.12 1.93 7.13
N HIS A 94 8.84 2.80 8.10
CA HIS A 94 8.22 2.32 9.34
C HIS A 94 7.36 3.34 10.09
N ASP A 95 6.59 2.84 11.05
CA ASP A 95 5.77 3.66 11.95
C ASP A 95 4.85 4.66 11.19
N GLY A 96 4.46 4.33 9.95
CA GLY A 96 3.53 5.10 9.14
C GLY A 96 2.07 4.83 9.51
N ARG A 97 1.20 5.81 9.28
CA ARG A 97 -0.25 5.70 9.61
C ARG A 97 -1.09 5.05 8.51
N ASP A 98 -0.46 4.68 7.41
CA ASP A 98 -1.04 3.96 6.27
C ASP A 98 -0.09 2.81 5.87
N GLY A 99 -0.04 2.43 4.59
CA GLY A 99 0.87 1.39 4.10
C GLY A 99 2.34 1.81 4.13
N GLY A 100 3.27 0.87 4.24
CA GLY A 100 4.70 1.21 4.12
C GLY A 100 5.03 1.67 2.70
N ILE A 101 4.80 0.79 1.73
CA ILE A 101 4.92 1.07 0.30
C ILE A 101 3.60 0.76 -0.40
N CYS A 102 3.11 1.71 -1.19
CA CYS A 102 1.86 1.61 -1.94
C CYS A 102 2.12 1.74 -3.44
N ILE A 103 1.74 0.73 -4.22
CA ILE A 103 2.02 0.61 -5.66
C ILE A 103 0.71 0.47 -6.44
N PHE A 104 0.40 1.44 -7.30
CA PHE A 104 -0.90 1.58 -7.96
C PHE A 104 -0.76 1.99 -9.44
N ASN A 105 -1.84 1.84 -10.21
CA ASN A 105 -1.99 2.37 -11.57
C ASN A 105 -0.81 2.07 -12.50
N GLY A 106 -0.51 0.79 -12.73
CA GLY A 106 0.62 0.40 -13.58
C GLY A 106 1.99 0.62 -12.95
N GLY A 107 2.06 0.96 -11.66
CA GLY A 107 3.31 1.12 -10.93
C GLY A 107 4.17 -0.14 -10.98
N ARG A 108 5.46 0.06 -11.19
CA ARG A 108 6.50 -0.97 -11.22
C ARG A 108 7.60 -0.60 -10.22
N GLY A 109 8.71 -1.30 -10.26
CA GLY A 109 9.88 -0.95 -9.47
C GLY A 109 10.59 -2.17 -8.93
N LEU A 110 11.85 -1.98 -8.57
CA LEU A 110 12.64 -2.95 -7.84
C LEU A 110 12.72 -2.50 -6.37
N LEU A 111 12.16 -3.31 -5.48
CA LEU A 111 12.25 -3.14 -4.04
C LEU A 111 13.23 -4.19 -3.54
N GLU A 112 14.43 -3.78 -3.16
CA GLU A 112 15.51 -4.70 -2.78
C GLU A 112 16.07 -4.41 -1.38
N GLU A 113 16.16 -5.43 -0.54
CA GLU A 113 16.84 -5.32 0.77
C GLU A 113 16.26 -4.23 1.70
N ASN A 114 14.98 -3.87 1.55
CA ASN A 114 14.34 -2.87 2.41
C ASN A 114 13.78 -3.51 3.70
N ASP A 115 13.77 -2.72 4.76
CA ASP A 115 13.09 -3.03 6.02
C ASP A 115 11.79 -2.24 6.11
N ILE A 116 10.66 -2.95 6.17
CA ILE A 116 9.33 -2.36 6.17
C ILE A 116 8.56 -2.87 7.37
N PHE A 117 8.31 -2.02 8.37
CA PHE A 117 7.81 -2.51 9.66
C PHE A 117 6.95 -1.52 10.44
N ARG A 118 6.11 -2.04 11.35
CA ARG A 118 5.25 -1.23 12.24
C ARG A 118 4.37 -0.18 11.54
N ASN A 119 4.06 -0.40 10.26
CA ASN A 119 3.10 0.43 9.54
C ASN A 119 1.67 0.02 9.94
N ALA A 120 0.77 1.00 10.00
CA ALA A 120 -0.60 0.79 10.46
C ALA A 120 -1.42 -0.06 9.48
N GLN A 121 -1.11 0.03 8.18
CA GLN A 121 -1.68 -0.83 7.12
C GLN A 121 -0.65 -1.81 6.59
N ALA A 122 -0.93 -2.41 5.42
CA ALA A 122 -0.05 -3.39 4.80
C ALA A 122 1.38 -2.85 4.67
N GLY A 123 2.38 -3.69 4.96
CA GLY A 123 3.78 -3.32 4.73
C GLY A 123 4.00 -2.92 3.28
N VAL A 124 3.58 -3.76 2.34
CA VAL A 124 3.52 -3.45 0.91
C VAL A 124 2.13 -3.72 0.36
N LEU A 125 1.52 -2.72 -0.26
CA LEU A 125 0.23 -2.81 -0.95
C LEU A 125 0.43 -2.64 -2.46
N ILE A 126 0.01 -3.62 -3.24
CA ILE A 126 0.15 -3.66 -4.70
C ILE A 126 -1.23 -3.78 -5.32
N SER A 127 -1.61 -2.86 -6.20
CA SER A 127 -2.96 -2.80 -6.76
C SER A 127 -2.98 -2.22 -8.17
N THR A 128 -4.10 -2.40 -8.87
CA THR A 128 -4.46 -1.68 -10.10
C THR A 128 -3.44 -1.89 -11.21
N ASN A 129 -3.35 -3.14 -11.67
CA ASN A 129 -2.45 -3.56 -12.76
C ASN A 129 -0.98 -3.22 -12.51
N SER A 130 -0.54 -3.19 -11.25
CA SER A 130 0.87 -2.95 -10.90
C SER A 130 1.69 -4.25 -10.95
N HIS A 131 2.99 -4.13 -11.23
CA HIS A 131 3.88 -5.26 -11.51
C HIS A 131 5.31 -5.05 -10.93
N PRO A 132 5.48 -4.90 -9.60
CA PRO A 132 6.80 -4.71 -9.00
C PRO A 132 7.57 -6.03 -8.81
N VAL A 133 8.88 -5.90 -8.59
CA VAL A 133 9.76 -6.96 -8.13
C VAL A 133 10.20 -6.66 -6.70
N LEU A 134 9.93 -7.57 -5.77
CA LEU A 134 10.38 -7.50 -4.39
C LEU A 134 11.44 -8.57 -4.17
N ARG A 135 12.66 -8.16 -3.82
CA ARG A 135 13.78 -9.06 -3.58
C ARG A 135 14.40 -8.84 -2.20
N LYS A 136 14.58 -9.90 -1.42
CA LYS A 136 15.31 -9.87 -0.14
C LYS A 136 14.84 -8.82 0.87
N ASN A 137 13.58 -8.40 0.81
CA ASN A 137 13.03 -7.43 1.77
C ASN A 137 12.66 -8.14 3.08
N ARG A 138 12.69 -7.40 4.19
CA ARG A 138 12.13 -7.82 5.48
C ARG A 138 10.88 -7.01 5.77
N ILE A 139 9.75 -7.69 5.91
CA ILE A 139 8.43 -7.05 6.12
C ILE A 139 7.81 -7.61 7.40
N PHE A 140 7.80 -6.82 8.46
CA PHE A 140 7.57 -7.38 9.79
C PHE A 140 6.93 -6.44 10.81
N ASP A 141 6.40 -7.02 11.89
CA ASP A 141 5.77 -6.30 13.01
C ASP A 141 4.72 -5.25 12.55
N GLY A 142 4.10 -5.44 11.38
CA GLY A 142 3.06 -4.58 10.86
C GLY A 142 1.72 -4.81 11.56
N PHE A 143 0.90 -3.76 11.66
CA PHE A 143 -0.42 -3.85 12.29
C PHE A 143 -1.51 -4.41 11.36
N ALA A 144 -1.14 -4.77 10.13
CA ALA A 144 -2.02 -5.41 9.15
C ALA A 144 -1.33 -6.63 8.51
N ALA A 145 -1.50 -6.83 7.19
CA ALA A 145 -0.78 -7.86 6.44
C ALA A 145 0.65 -7.42 6.10
N GLY A 146 1.55 -8.36 5.85
CA GLY A 146 2.90 -8.04 5.37
C GLY A 146 2.85 -7.47 3.94
N ILE A 147 2.44 -8.30 2.98
CA ILE A 147 2.19 -7.92 1.60
C ILE A 147 0.72 -8.16 1.26
N GLU A 148 0.09 -7.23 0.58
CA GLU A 148 -1.25 -7.38 0.04
C GLU A 148 -1.30 -7.01 -1.45
N ILE A 149 -1.94 -7.85 -2.26
CA ILE A 149 -2.00 -7.70 -3.71
C ILE A 149 -3.45 -7.85 -4.20
N THR A 150 -3.94 -6.83 -4.92
CA THR A 150 -5.36 -6.72 -5.33
C THR A 150 -5.51 -6.18 -6.75
N ASN A 151 -6.76 -6.10 -7.26
CA ASN A 151 -7.12 -5.36 -8.47
C ASN A 151 -6.23 -5.67 -9.69
N HIS A 152 -6.14 -6.95 -10.06
CA HIS A 152 -5.37 -7.45 -11.21
C HIS A 152 -3.87 -7.12 -11.19
N ALA A 153 -3.34 -6.68 -10.05
CA ALA A 153 -1.90 -6.57 -9.90
C ALA A 153 -1.25 -7.97 -9.86
N THR A 154 0.02 -8.00 -10.22
CA THR A 154 0.88 -9.16 -10.05
C THR A 154 2.15 -8.73 -9.32
N ALA A 155 2.99 -9.68 -8.93
CA ALA A 155 4.30 -9.37 -8.37
C ALA A 155 5.26 -10.54 -8.55
N THR A 156 6.55 -10.22 -8.59
CA THR A 156 7.62 -11.22 -8.42
C THR A 156 8.24 -11.04 -7.05
N LEU A 157 8.13 -12.07 -6.21
CA LEU A 157 8.65 -12.10 -4.84
C LEU A 157 9.82 -13.08 -4.78
N GLU A 158 11.03 -12.60 -4.47
CA GLU A 158 12.24 -13.42 -4.40
C GLU A 158 12.99 -13.24 -3.08
N GLY A 159 13.13 -14.30 -2.28
CA GLY A 159 13.98 -14.27 -1.08
C GLY A 159 13.50 -13.34 0.04
N ASN A 160 12.23 -12.91 0.03
CA ASN A 160 11.70 -12.00 1.05
C ASN A 160 11.41 -12.73 2.36
N GLN A 161 11.53 -12.02 3.48
CA GLN A 161 11.17 -12.50 4.81
C GLN A 161 9.97 -11.71 5.33
N ILE A 162 8.85 -12.38 5.58
CA ILE A 162 7.59 -11.75 5.98
C ILE A 162 7.07 -12.38 7.27
N PHE A 163 7.15 -11.64 8.38
CA PHE A 163 6.97 -12.26 9.69
C PHE A 163 6.38 -11.33 10.76
N ASN A 164 5.77 -11.91 11.80
CA ASN A 164 5.22 -11.19 12.95
C ASN A 164 4.17 -10.10 12.62
N ASN A 165 3.55 -10.12 11.44
CA ASN A 165 2.48 -9.19 11.11
C ASN A 165 1.18 -9.59 11.82
N ARG A 166 0.32 -8.63 12.13
CA ARG A 166 -0.94 -8.86 12.88
C ARG A 166 -1.94 -9.75 12.12
N PHE A 167 -2.02 -9.61 10.81
CA PHE A 167 -2.83 -10.50 9.97
C PHE A 167 -1.93 -11.57 9.34
N GLY A 168 -2.18 -11.97 8.09
CA GLY A 168 -1.31 -12.88 7.36
C GLY A 168 -0.06 -12.18 6.82
N GLY A 169 0.96 -12.95 6.46
CA GLY A 169 2.15 -12.41 5.82
C GLY A 169 1.91 -11.99 4.37
N LEU A 170 1.18 -12.80 3.59
CA LEU A 170 0.88 -12.51 2.18
C LEU A 170 -0.60 -12.70 1.92
N PHE A 171 -1.23 -11.66 1.37
CA PHE A 171 -2.63 -11.63 0.99
C PHE A 171 -2.79 -11.39 -0.52
N LEU A 172 -3.52 -12.28 -1.20
CA LEU A 172 -3.80 -12.24 -2.64
C LEU A 172 -5.32 -12.22 -2.90
N ALA A 173 -5.82 -11.18 -3.56
CA ALA A 173 -7.23 -11.11 -3.94
C ALA A 173 -7.58 -12.15 -5.02
N SER A 174 -8.87 -12.42 -5.21
CA SER A 174 -9.35 -13.31 -6.28
C SER A 174 -8.81 -12.89 -7.64
N GLY A 175 -8.24 -13.85 -8.36
CA GLY A 175 -7.68 -13.64 -9.70
C GLY A 175 -6.27 -13.01 -9.72
N VAL A 176 -5.66 -12.75 -8.56
CA VAL A 176 -4.27 -12.31 -8.46
C VAL A 176 -3.33 -13.50 -8.53
N ASN A 177 -2.29 -13.38 -9.37
CA ASN A 177 -1.22 -14.35 -9.49
C ASN A 177 0.12 -13.70 -9.13
N VAL A 178 0.97 -14.45 -8.43
CA VAL A 178 2.31 -14.02 -8.03
C VAL A 178 3.34 -15.07 -8.38
N THR A 179 4.51 -14.61 -8.82
CA THR A 179 5.70 -15.46 -8.94
C THR A 179 6.43 -15.43 -7.61
N MET A 180 6.67 -16.60 -7.01
CA MET A 180 7.37 -16.72 -5.74
C MET A 180 8.60 -17.61 -5.87
N LYS A 181 9.72 -17.16 -5.30
CA LYS A 181 10.96 -17.92 -5.20
C LYS A 181 11.62 -17.66 -3.85
N ASP A 182 11.95 -18.72 -3.10
CA ASP A 182 12.74 -18.65 -1.86
C ASP A 182 12.21 -17.69 -0.77
N ASN A 183 10.92 -17.36 -0.76
CA ASN A 183 10.34 -16.49 0.26
C ASN A 183 10.06 -17.25 1.56
N LYS A 184 10.27 -16.59 2.70
CA LYS A 184 10.00 -17.11 4.04
C LYS A 184 8.87 -16.31 4.69
N ILE A 185 7.70 -16.93 4.83
CA ILE A 185 6.53 -16.34 5.49
C ILE A 185 6.28 -17.11 6.79
N MET A 186 6.47 -16.48 7.95
CA MET A 186 6.47 -17.20 9.23
C MET A 186 5.97 -16.34 10.40
N ASN A 187 5.47 -16.98 11.46
CA ASN A 187 5.15 -16.35 12.75
C ASN A 187 4.21 -15.13 12.67
N ASN A 188 3.38 -15.03 11.63
CA ASN A 188 2.34 -14.00 11.57
C ASN A 188 1.21 -14.39 12.55
N GLN A 189 0.43 -13.39 12.99
CA GLN A 189 -0.52 -13.60 14.07
C GLN A 189 -1.85 -14.19 13.58
N ASP A 190 -2.11 -14.22 12.27
CA ASP A 190 -3.26 -14.89 11.65
C ASP A 190 -4.59 -14.52 12.34
N ALA A 191 -4.75 -13.22 12.63
CA ALA A 191 -5.88 -12.74 13.41
C ALA A 191 -7.22 -12.93 12.69
N ILE A 192 -7.22 -13.11 11.37
CA ILE A 192 -8.42 -13.43 10.58
C ILE A 192 -8.84 -14.87 10.83
N GLU A 193 -7.93 -15.84 10.69
CA GLU A 193 -8.18 -17.25 10.97
C GLU A 193 -8.65 -17.46 12.40
N LYS A 194 -8.05 -16.75 13.36
CA LYS A 194 -8.47 -16.74 14.78
C LYS A 194 -9.87 -16.15 14.97
N ALA A 195 -10.24 -15.12 14.22
CA ALA A 195 -11.59 -14.56 14.29
C ALA A 195 -12.62 -15.50 13.65
N VAL A 196 -12.25 -16.15 12.53
CA VAL A 196 -13.04 -17.20 11.87
C VAL A 196 -13.34 -18.32 12.87
N SER A 197 -12.32 -18.88 13.52
CA SER A 197 -12.48 -19.98 14.48
C SER A 197 -13.32 -19.61 15.71
N ARG A 198 -13.26 -18.36 16.16
CA ARG A 198 -14.09 -17.83 17.26
C ARG A 198 -15.52 -17.47 16.85
N GLY A 199 -15.89 -17.62 15.57
CA GLY A 199 -17.19 -17.21 15.07
C GLY A 199 -17.42 -15.69 15.13
N GLN A 200 -16.35 -14.87 15.16
CA GLN A 200 -16.46 -13.42 15.19
C GLN A 200 -16.76 -12.86 13.79
N CYS A 201 -17.67 -11.89 13.71
CA CYS A 201 -17.94 -11.20 12.44
C CYS A 201 -16.67 -10.47 11.97
N LEU A 202 -16.23 -10.73 10.73
CA LEU A 202 -14.98 -10.16 10.20
C LEU A 202 -15.07 -8.63 10.00
N TYR A 203 -16.28 -8.08 9.93
CA TYR A 203 -16.49 -6.63 9.95
C TYR A 203 -16.23 -5.96 11.31
N LYS A 204 -16.20 -6.73 12.41
CA LYS A 204 -15.88 -6.22 13.75
C LYS A 204 -14.38 -6.19 14.02
N ILE A 205 -13.62 -7.07 13.38
CA ILE A 205 -12.15 -7.09 13.47
C ILE A 205 -11.52 -6.14 12.46
N SER A 206 -12.20 -5.87 11.34
CA SER A 206 -11.88 -4.76 10.46
C SER A 206 -12.14 -3.46 11.22
N SER A 207 -11.09 -2.72 11.53
CA SER A 207 -11.21 -1.42 12.18
C SER A 207 -11.45 -0.33 11.12
N TYR A 208 -11.68 0.91 11.54
CA TYR A 208 -11.73 2.07 10.62
C TYR A 208 -10.44 2.28 9.82
N THR A 209 -9.34 1.70 10.26
CA THR A 209 -8.03 1.89 9.64
C THR A 209 -7.66 0.71 8.75
N SER A 210 -7.89 -0.54 9.18
CA SER A 210 -7.52 -1.74 8.41
C SER A 210 -8.68 -2.64 8.08
N TYR A 211 -8.92 -2.83 6.78
CA TYR A 211 -9.87 -3.78 6.22
C TYR A 211 -9.11 -5.01 5.74
N PRO A 212 -9.03 -6.07 6.55
CA PRO A 212 -8.32 -7.26 6.15
C PRO A 212 -9.02 -7.94 4.98
N MET A 213 -8.22 -8.55 4.11
CA MET A 213 -8.70 -9.34 3.00
C MET A 213 -9.37 -10.63 3.51
N HIS A 214 -10.59 -10.92 3.04
CA HIS A 214 -11.31 -12.15 3.40
C HIS A 214 -12.38 -12.50 2.35
N ASP A 215 -13.00 -13.67 2.51
CA ASP A 215 -14.10 -14.12 1.64
C ASP A 215 -15.38 -13.29 1.87
N PHE A 216 -15.97 -12.84 0.76
CA PHE A 216 -17.26 -12.18 0.70
C PHE A 216 -18.30 -13.09 0.05
N TYR A 217 -19.48 -13.08 0.65
CA TYR A 217 -20.61 -13.88 0.20
C TYR A 217 -21.84 -13.01 -0.03
N ARG A 218 -22.63 -13.39 -1.03
CA ARG A 218 -23.97 -12.86 -1.29
C ARG A 218 -24.97 -13.76 -0.58
N CYS A 219 -25.92 -13.19 0.13
CA CYS A 219 -27.12 -13.87 0.61
C CYS A 219 -28.30 -13.46 -0.25
N HIS A 220 -28.82 -14.39 -1.05
CA HIS A 220 -29.97 -14.18 -1.94
C HIS A 220 -31.25 -14.00 -1.13
N THR A 221 -31.42 -14.78 -0.05
CA THR A 221 -32.57 -14.66 0.87
C THR A 221 -32.71 -13.26 1.49
N CYS A 222 -31.59 -12.59 1.78
CA CYS A 222 -31.58 -11.25 2.35
C CYS A 222 -31.40 -10.14 1.30
N ASN A 223 -31.36 -10.50 0.00
CA ASN A 223 -31.12 -9.58 -1.11
C ASN A 223 -29.87 -8.69 -0.91
N THR A 224 -28.78 -9.28 -0.41
CA THR A 224 -27.51 -8.54 -0.30
C THR A 224 -26.87 -8.35 -1.66
N THR A 225 -26.11 -7.28 -1.82
CA THR A 225 -25.32 -6.93 -3.01
C THR A 225 -23.83 -6.97 -2.68
N ASP A 226 -22.96 -6.77 -3.67
CA ASP A 226 -21.51 -6.67 -3.46
C ASP A 226 -21.08 -5.56 -2.48
N ARG A 227 -21.92 -4.53 -2.29
CA ARG A 227 -21.64 -3.42 -1.36
C ARG A 227 -21.95 -3.76 0.10
N ASN A 228 -22.78 -4.77 0.33
CA ASN A 228 -23.20 -5.23 1.65
C ASN A 228 -23.10 -6.76 1.73
N ALA A 229 -22.06 -7.32 1.11
CA ALA A 229 -21.72 -8.72 1.22
C ALA A 229 -21.48 -9.11 2.69
N ILE A 230 -21.58 -10.40 2.98
CA ILE A 230 -21.42 -10.95 4.32
C ILE A 230 -20.14 -11.78 4.43
N CYS A 231 -19.62 -11.95 5.65
CA CYS A 231 -18.45 -12.79 5.91
C CYS A 231 -18.86 -14.24 6.25
N VAL A 232 -17.90 -15.17 6.20
CA VAL A 232 -18.11 -16.60 6.50
C VAL A 232 -18.80 -16.87 7.84
N ASN A 233 -18.53 -16.05 8.85
CA ASN A 233 -19.14 -16.21 10.18
C ASN A 233 -20.56 -15.64 10.27
N CYS A 234 -20.91 -14.67 9.42
CA CYS A 234 -22.30 -14.19 9.33
C CYS A 234 -23.22 -15.29 8.76
N ILE A 235 -22.72 -16.10 7.82
CA ILE A 235 -23.44 -17.25 7.26
C ILE A 235 -23.86 -18.22 8.36
N LYS A 236 -22.92 -18.56 9.26
CA LYS A 236 -23.17 -19.53 10.34
C LYS A 236 -24.03 -19.00 11.49
N LYS A 237 -24.28 -17.69 11.55
CA LYS A 237 -24.98 -17.03 12.66
C LYS A 237 -26.27 -16.37 12.20
N CYS A 238 -26.16 -15.19 11.60
CA CYS A 238 -27.33 -14.38 11.25
C CYS A 238 -28.02 -14.83 9.95
N HIS A 239 -27.34 -15.63 9.11
CA HIS A 239 -27.84 -16.11 7.83
C HIS A 239 -27.88 -17.65 7.77
N GLN A 240 -28.05 -18.31 8.91
CA GLN A 240 -28.09 -19.76 8.97
C GLN A 240 -29.30 -20.29 8.19
N GLY A 241 -29.07 -21.21 7.26
CA GLY A 241 -30.12 -21.78 6.40
C GLY A 241 -30.56 -20.87 5.25
N HIS A 242 -29.93 -19.72 5.05
CA HIS A 242 -30.19 -18.87 3.90
C HIS A 242 -29.43 -19.37 2.66
N ASP A 243 -29.96 -19.03 1.49
CA ASP A 243 -29.27 -19.23 0.22
C ASP A 243 -28.12 -18.23 0.07
N VAL A 244 -26.90 -18.74 -0.07
CA VAL A 244 -25.66 -17.95 -0.08
C VAL A 244 -24.71 -18.39 -1.19
N GLU A 245 -24.07 -17.42 -1.81
CA GLU A 245 -23.14 -17.57 -2.94
C GLU A 245 -21.80 -16.92 -2.59
N PHE A 246 -20.68 -17.57 -2.90
CA PHE A 246 -19.36 -16.94 -2.82
C PHE A 246 -19.18 -15.92 -3.95
N ILE A 247 -18.76 -14.70 -3.62
CA ILE A 247 -18.55 -13.63 -4.60
C ILE A 247 -17.07 -13.52 -4.97
N ARG A 248 -16.23 -13.26 -3.96
CA ARG A 248 -14.80 -12.98 -4.12
C ARG A 248 -14.08 -13.01 -2.79
N HIS A 249 -12.78 -13.21 -2.86
CA HIS A 249 -11.82 -12.99 -1.79
C HIS A 249 -11.12 -11.67 -2.05
N ASP A 250 -11.36 -10.65 -1.22
CA ASP A 250 -10.85 -9.30 -1.50
C ASP A 250 -10.76 -8.46 -0.22
N ARG A 251 -10.24 -7.23 -0.36
CA ARG A 251 -10.29 -6.20 0.66
C ARG A 251 -11.67 -5.57 0.70
N PHE A 252 -12.20 -5.32 1.90
CA PHE A 252 -13.38 -4.46 2.05
C PHE A 252 -12.98 -3.00 1.81
N LEU A 253 -13.47 -2.39 0.74
CA LEU A 253 -13.23 -0.97 0.47
C LEU A 253 -14.43 -0.16 0.98
N SER A 254 -14.29 0.51 2.13
CA SER A 254 -15.27 1.53 2.50
C SER A 254 -15.13 2.76 1.61
N SER A 255 -16.24 3.44 1.31
CA SER A 255 -16.27 4.63 0.44
C SER A 255 -15.30 5.75 0.86
N ARG A 256 -14.90 5.82 2.13
CA ARG A 256 -13.88 6.76 2.63
C ARG A 256 -12.46 6.45 2.15
N PHE A 257 -12.10 5.18 1.98
CA PHE A 257 -10.80 4.78 1.42
C PHE A 257 -10.75 5.06 -0.08
N PHE A 258 -11.87 4.80 -0.78
CA PHE A 258 -12.05 5.25 -2.17
C PHE A 258 -11.94 6.77 -2.26
N LEU A 259 -12.62 7.56 -1.42
CA LEU A 259 -12.47 9.02 -1.42
C LEU A 259 -11.02 9.47 -1.20
N ARG A 260 -10.23 8.82 -0.34
CA ARG A 260 -8.80 9.16 -0.17
C ARG A 260 -7.93 8.86 -1.39
N LEU A 261 -8.19 7.77 -2.12
CA LEU A 261 -7.50 7.41 -3.37
C LEU A 261 -8.02 8.17 -4.60
N TRP A 262 -9.33 8.38 -4.68
CA TRP A 262 -10.07 8.89 -5.83
C TRP A 262 -10.13 10.42 -5.82
N CYS A 263 -10.41 11.07 -4.67
CA CYS A 263 -10.32 12.53 -4.54
C CYS A 263 -8.89 13.00 -4.87
N TRP A 264 -7.89 12.14 -4.65
CA TRP A 264 -6.50 12.41 -5.04
C TRP A 264 -6.25 12.33 -6.55
N ASN A 265 -6.86 11.39 -7.28
CA ASN A 265 -6.81 11.36 -8.74
C ASN A 265 -7.53 12.59 -9.34
N THR A 266 -8.63 13.04 -8.74
CA THR A 266 -9.40 14.21 -9.20
C THR A 266 -8.69 15.53 -8.89
N VAL A 267 -8.08 15.68 -7.71
CA VAL A 267 -7.28 16.88 -7.36
C VAL A 267 -6.06 17.00 -8.29
N GLN A 268 -5.41 15.90 -8.69
CA GLN A 268 -4.29 15.98 -9.66
C GLN A 268 -4.74 16.28 -11.10
N SER A 269 -5.89 15.77 -11.55
CA SER A 269 -6.49 16.11 -12.86
C SER A 269 -6.83 17.60 -12.97
N LEU A 270 -7.31 18.20 -11.88
CA LEU A 270 -7.59 19.64 -11.82
C LEU A 270 -6.31 20.49 -11.85
N TYR A 271 -5.12 19.96 -11.52
CA TYR A 271 -3.87 20.71 -11.65
C TYR A 271 -3.20 20.57 -13.02
N THR A 272 -3.54 19.54 -13.81
CA THR A 272 -3.10 19.43 -15.22
C THR A 272 -3.83 20.40 -16.16
N SER A 273 -5.03 20.88 -15.80
CA SER A 273 -5.80 21.80 -16.65
C SER A 273 -5.49 23.30 -16.44
N TRP A 274 -4.65 23.66 -15.47
CA TRP A 274 -4.31 25.07 -15.15
C TRP A 274 -2.93 25.51 -15.67
N ARG A 275 -2.31 24.78 -16.60
CA ARG A 275 -0.99 25.15 -17.17
C ARG A 275 -0.89 25.11 -18.70
N THR A 276 -2.01 25.10 -19.43
CA THR A 276 -2.01 25.26 -20.89
C THR A 276 -2.47 26.63 -21.37
N ASP A 277 -2.86 27.54 -20.49
CA ASP A 277 -3.25 28.92 -20.84
C ASP A 277 -2.34 29.93 -20.13
N THR A 278 -1.13 30.13 -20.65
CA THR A 278 -0.38 31.41 -20.71
C THR A 278 0.82 31.23 -21.62
#